data_AF-A0A2E2T1G2-F1
#
_entry.id   AF-A0A2E2T1G2-F1
#
_cell.length_a   1.000
_cell.length_b   1.000
_cell.length_c   1.000
_cell.angle_alpha   90.00
_cell.angle_beta   90.00
_cell.angle_gamma   90.00
#
_symmetry.space_group_name_H-M   'P 1'
#
loop_
_entity.id
_entity.type
_entity.pdbx_description
1 polymer ?
#
loop_
_entity_poly.entity_id
_entity_poly.type
_entity_poly.pdbx_seq_one_letter_code
_entity_poly.pdbx_strand_id
1 'polypeptide(L)'
;MNTKQILDKLRAGPWLVLSLVMVLIVGWLYPHQLGVLLWSLTKLSFGAYLGYWIDRSIFYYGRPGDVPHDCNACMATTIRAVCYQLRRALIIASAILALGLGV
;
A
#
# COMPACT_ATOMS: atom_id res chain seq x y z
N MET A 1 22.32 15.14 0.55
CA MET A 1 20.97 14.54 0.42
C MET A 1 19.96 15.61 0.82
N ASN A 2 19.10 16.07 -0.11
CA ASN A 2 18.23 17.22 0.10
C ASN A 2 17.14 16.92 1.15
N THR A 3 16.97 17.80 2.15
CA THR A 3 15.96 17.66 3.22
C THR A 3 14.54 17.49 2.66
N LYS A 4 14.25 18.09 1.49
CA LYS A 4 12.98 17.92 0.76
C LYS A 4 12.74 16.47 0.31
N GLN A 5 13.77 15.78 -0.17
CA GLN A 5 13.64 14.38 -0.60
C GLN A 5 13.40 13.42 0.56
N ILE A 6 13.89 13.75 1.76
CA ILE A 6 13.63 12.95 2.97
C ILE A 6 12.19 13.17 3.43
N LEU A 7 11.71 14.42 3.42
CA LEU A 7 10.33 14.76 3.75
C LEU A 7 9.31 14.15 2.77
N ASP A 8 9.64 14.11 1.48
CA ASP A 8 8.82 13.47 0.45
C ASP A 8 8.71 11.94 0.64
N LYS A 9 9.77 11.30 1.13
CA LYS A 9 9.76 9.88 1.49
C LYS A 9 8.99 9.60 2.79
N LEU A 10 8.91 10.58 3.70
CA LEU A 10 8.22 10.49 4.99
C LEU A 10 6.79 11.08 4.98
N ARG A 11 6.15 11.25 3.81
CA ARG A 11 4.77 11.77 3.73
C ARG A 11 3.74 10.93 4.50
N ALA A 12 3.97 9.63 4.67
CA ALA A 12 3.15 8.74 5.50
C ALA A 12 3.55 8.75 7.00
N GLY A 13 4.60 9.50 7.37
CA GLY A 13 5.14 9.57 8.73
C GLY A 13 4.11 9.97 9.80
N PRO A 14 3.27 11.01 9.60
CA PRO A 14 2.25 11.37 10.58
C PRO A 14 1.24 10.25 10.86
N TRP A 15 0.85 9.50 9.83
CA TRP A 15 -0.07 8.36 9.97
C TRP A 15 0.58 7.17 10.70
N LEU A 16 1.86 6.93 10.45
CA LEU A 16 2.63 5.90 11.15
C LEU A 16 2.80 6.22 12.64
N VAL A 17 3.09 7.48 12.97
CA VAL A 17 3.17 7.94 14.37
C VAL A 17 1.83 7.76 15.08
N LEU A 18 0.73 8.16 14.46
CA LEU A 18 -0.61 8.00 15.04
C LEU A 18 -0.96 6.53 15.28
N SER A 19 -0.64 5.64 14.33
CA SER A 19 -0.85 4.20 14.47
C SER A 19 -0.06 3.60 15.64
N LEU A 20 1.21 3.98 15.79
CA LEU A 20 2.05 3.53 16.92
C LEU A 20 1.48 3.98 18.27
N VAL A 21 1.03 5.24 18.38
CA VAL A 21 0.40 5.75 19.61
C VAL A 21 -0.85 4.94 19.97
N MET A 22 -1.70 4.62 18.99
CA MET A 22 -2.89 3.81 19.24
C MET A 22 -2.56 2.38 19.67
N VAL A 23 -1.55 1.75 19.07
CA VAL A 23 -1.09 0.41 19.49
C VAL A 23 -0.59 0.42 20.93
N LEU A 24 0.13 1.47 21.35
CA LEU A 24 0.60 1.61 22.73
C LEU A 24 -0.55 1.78 23.72
N ILE A 25 -1.56 2.59 23.38
CA ILE A 25 -2.76 2.78 24.21
C ILE A 25 -3.53 1.46 24.38
N VAL A 26 -3.76 0.72 23.27
CA VAL A 26 -4.43 -0.59 23.31
C VAL A 26 -3.61 -1.61 24.10
N GLY A 27 -2.29 -1.59 23.97
CA GLY A 27 -1.40 -2.49 24.70
C GLY A 27 -1.40 -2.26 26.21
N TRP A 28 -1.54 -1.01 26.65
CA TRP A 28 -1.67 -0.69 28.07
C TRP A 28 -3.06 -1.10 28.59
N LEU A 29 -4.12 -0.75 27.87
CA LEU A 29 -5.48 -0.96 28.37
C LEU A 29 -5.92 -2.43 28.30
N TYR A 30 -5.53 -3.16 27.26
CA TYR A 30 -5.92 -4.54 27.00
C TYR A 30 -4.75 -5.39 26.46
N PRO A 31 -3.79 -5.78 27.30
CA PRO A 31 -2.58 -6.49 26.85
C PRO A 31 -2.87 -7.84 26.17
N HIS A 32 -3.96 -8.50 26.53
CA HIS A 32 -4.36 -9.77 25.91
C HIS A 32 -4.76 -9.62 24.42
N GLN A 33 -5.20 -8.43 23.98
CA GLN A 33 -5.66 -8.20 22.62
C GLN A 33 -4.51 -7.92 21.64
N LEU A 34 -3.30 -7.64 22.15
CA LEU A 34 -2.13 -7.41 21.31
C LEU A 34 -1.81 -8.62 20.41
N GLY A 35 -2.03 -9.85 20.91
CA GLY A 35 -1.85 -11.05 20.10
C GLY A 35 -2.81 -11.13 18.92
N VAL A 36 -4.09 -10.79 19.13
CA VAL A 36 -5.12 -10.76 18.08
C VAL A 36 -4.87 -9.64 17.07
N LEU A 37 -4.39 -8.49 17.55
CA LEU A 37 -4.00 -7.37 16.71
C LEU A 37 -2.77 -7.72 15.84
N LEU A 38 -1.77 -8.39 16.42
CA LEU A 38 -0.59 -8.87 15.70
C LEU A 38 -0.95 -9.94 14.65
N TRP A 39 -1.86 -10.85 15.01
CA TRP A 39 -2.41 -11.84 14.07
C TRP A 39 -3.07 -11.15 12.87
N SER A 40 -3.92 -10.15 13.14
CA SER A 40 -4.63 -9.39 12.10
C SER A 40 -3.65 -8.60 11.21
N LEU A 41 -2.65 -7.95 11.79
CA LEU A 41 -1.58 -7.24 11.06
C LEU A 41 -0.75 -8.18 10.18
N THR A 42 -0.49 -9.39 10.65
CA THR A 42 0.24 -10.40 9.88
C THR A 42 -0.54 -10.77 8.63
N LYS A 43 -1.85 -11.06 8.74
CA LYS A 43 -2.74 -11.34 7.59
C LYS A 43 -2.76 -10.17 6.59
N LEU A 44 -2.90 -8.94 7.07
CA LEU A 44 -2.91 -7.73 6.22
C LEU A 44 -1.57 -7.54 5.48
N SER A 45 -0.44 -7.76 6.16
CA SER A 45 0.90 -7.62 5.57
C SER A 45 1.15 -8.66 4.48
N PHE A 46 0.76 -9.91 4.72
CA PHE A 46 0.81 -10.96 3.71
C PHE A 46 -0.10 -10.64 2.52
N GLY A 47 -1.29 -10.09 2.75
CA GLY A 47 -2.20 -9.69 1.67
C GLY A 47 -1.67 -8.56 0.79
N ALA A 48 -1.07 -7.55 1.41
CA ALA A 48 -0.41 -6.48 0.67
C ALA A 48 0.77 -7.01 -0.17
N TYR A 49 1.58 -7.91 0.41
CA TYR A 49 2.69 -8.55 -0.30
C TYR A 49 2.18 -9.38 -1.48
N LEU A 50 1.26 -10.31 -1.26
CA LEU A 50 0.71 -11.18 -2.30
C LEU A 50 0.02 -10.38 -3.39
N GLY A 51 -0.85 -9.42 -3.04
CA GLY A 51 -1.54 -8.58 -4.02
C GLY A 51 -0.58 -7.82 -4.93
N TYR A 52 0.52 -7.32 -4.39
CA TYR A 52 1.56 -6.67 -5.20
C TYR A 52 2.27 -7.63 -6.15
N TRP A 53 2.65 -8.83 -5.68
CA TRP A 53 3.33 -9.81 -6.52
C TRP A 53 2.42 -10.42 -7.58
N ILE A 54 1.12 -10.58 -7.30
CA ILE A 54 0.11 -11.02 -8.27
C ILE A 54 -0.04 -10.01 -9.41
N ASP A 55 -0.14 -8.71 -9.12
CA ASP A 55 -0.16 -7.68 -10.16
C ASP A 55 1.12 -7.75 -11.03
N ARG A 56 2.28 -7.98 -10.41
CA ARG A 56 3.57 -8.03 -11.12
C ARG A 56 3.77 -9.29 -11.95
N SER A 57 3.22 -10.44 -11.54
CA SER A 57 3.32 -11.70 -12.29
C SER A 57 2.36 -11.75 -13.48
N ILE A 58 1.12 -11.27 -13.32
CA ILE A 58 0.10 -11.28 -14.38
C ILE A 58 0.40 -10.22 -15.44
N PHE A 59 0.95 -9.07 -15.05
CA PHE A 59 1.07 -7.92 -15.94
C PHE A 59 2.51 -7.40 -16.09
N TYR A 60 3.39 -8.28 -16.56
CA TYR A 60 4.80 -7.94 -16.81
C TYR A 60 4.99 -6.73 -17.75
N TYR A 61 4.14 -6.59 -18.77
CA TYR A 61 4.25 -5.58 -19.85
C TYR A 61 3.62 -4.21 -19.56
N GLY A 62 2.82 -4.09 -18.49
CA GLY A 62 1.96 -2.91 -18.25
C GLY A 62 2.36 -2.12 -17.00
N ARG A 63 3.67 -1.98 -16.75
CA ARG A 63 4.14 -1.33 -15.51
C ARG A 63 3.90 0.17 -15.59
N PRO A 64 3.32 0.77 -14.54
CA PRO A 64 3.04 2.21 -14.52
C PRO A 64 4.31 3.08 -14.54
N GLY A 65 5.47 2.53 -14.18
CA GLY A 65 6.76 3.22 -14.24
C GLY A 65 7.46 3.20 -15.61
N ASP A 66 6.97 2.36 -16.54
CA ASP A 66 7.54 2.25 -17.89
C ASP A 66 6.82 3.17 -18.89
N VAL A 67 5.77 3.89 -18.44
CA VAL A 67 5.05 4.87 -19.26
C VAL A 67 5.88 6.17 -19.29
N PRO A 68 6.30 6.67 -20.47
CA PRO A 68 7.07 7.91 -20.55
C PRO A 68 6.25 9.08 -20.01
N HIS A 69 6.80 9.75 -18.99
CA HIS A 69 6.24 10.93 -18.36
C HIS A 69 6.76 12.22 -19.03
N ASP A 70 6.65 12.29 -20.36
CA ASP A 70 7.03 13.50 -21.08
C ASP A 70 5.98 14.59 -20.89
N CYS A 71 6.40 15.85 -20.75
CA CYS A 71 5.49 16.99 -20.62
C CYS A 71 4.68 17.28 -21.91
N ASN A 72 5.03 16.63 -23.02
CA ASN A 72 4.30 16.65 -24.30
C ASN A 72 3.42 15.42 -24.51
N ALA A 73 3.26 14.57 -23.49
CA ALA A 73 2.55 13.32 -23.64
C ALA A 73 1.06 13.57 -23.87
N CYS A 74 0.55 13.09 -25.01
CA CYS A 74 -0.87 13.13 -25.38
C CYS A 74 -1.73 12.57 -24.25
N MET A 75 -2.91 13.16 -24.00
CA MET A 75 -3.86 12.76 -22.95
C MET A 75 -4.11 11.23 -22.89
N ALA A 76 -4.02 10.54 -24.01
CA ALA A 76 -4.11 9.07 -24.08
C ALA A 76 -3.06 8.32 -23.24
N THR A 77 -1.84 8.85 -23.12
CA THR A 77 -0.75 8.24 -22.34
C THR A 77 -0.96 8.39 -20.83
N THR A 78 -1.45 9.56 -20.40
CA THR A 78 -1.80 9.84 -18.99
C THR A 78 -2.95 8.95 -18.54
N ILE A 79 -3.98 8.79 -19.38
CA ILE A 79 -5.12 7.89 -19.09
C ILE A 79 -4.62 6.45 -18.94
N ARG A 80 -3.72 5.96 -19.81
CA ARG A 80 -3.12 4.62 -19.67
C ARG A 80 -2.35 4.46 -18.36
N ALA A 81 -1.54 5.44 -17.97
CA ALA A 81 -0.81 5.42 -16.71
C ALA A 81 -1.77 5.35 -15.50
N VAL A 82 -2.83 6.15 -15.50
CA VAL A 82 -3.87 6.12 -14.46
C VAL A 82 -4.57 4.77 -14.43
N CYS A 83 -4.96 4.20 -15.58
CA CYS A 83 -5.61 2.88 -15.63
C CYS A 83 -4.72 1.76 -15.06
N TYR A 84 -3.40 1.76 -15.34
CA TYR A 84 -2.49 0.77 -14.76
C TYR A 84 -2.33 0.95 -13.24
N GLN A 85 -2.26 2.18 -12.75
CA GLN A 85 -2.22 2.47 -11.31
C GLN A 85 -3.51 2.04 -10.61
N LEU A 86 -4.68 2.28 -11.24
CA LEU A 86 -5.99 1.92 -10.71
C LEU A 86 -6.15 0.40 -10.62
N ARG A 87 -5.72 -0.34 -11.66
CA ARG A 87 -5.74 -1.81 -11.64
C ARG A 87 -4.90 -2.37 -10.49
N ARG A 88 -3.67 -1.90 -10.33
CA ARG A 88 -2.78 -2.34 -9.25
C ARG A 88 -3.38 -2.02 -7.88
N ALA A 89 -3.97 -0.84 -7.71
CA ALA A 89 -4.64 -0.47 -6.47
C ALA A 89 -5.83 -1.40 -6.17
N LEU A 90 -6.62 -1.75 -7.18
CA LEU A 90 -7.81 -2.61 -7.03
C LEU A 90 -7.43 -4.05 -6.69
N ILE A 91 -6.40 -4.61 -7.32
CA ILE A 91 -5.88 -5.96 -7.01
C ILE A 91 -5.38 -6.01 -5.56
N ILE A 92 -4.56 -5.04 -5.15
CA ILE A 92 -4.02 -4.97 -3.79
C ILE A 92 -5.15 -4.78 -2.77
N ALA A 93 -6.12 -3.89 -3.04
CA ALA A 93 -7.28 -3.68 -2.18
C ALA A 93 -8.10 -4.96 -2.01
N SER A 94 -8.36 -5.68 -3.11
CA SER A 94 -9.11 -6.95 -3.06
C SER A 94 -8.41 -8.03 -2.22
N ALA A 95 -7.08 -8.17 -2.34
CA ALA A 95 -6.31 -9.12 -1.56
C ALA A 95 -6.30 -8.78 -0.06
N ILE A 96 -6.17 -7.50 0.28
CA ILE A 96 -6.20 -7.02 1.67
C ILE A 96 -7.60 -7.22 2.27
N LEU A 97 -8.67 -6.90 1.54
CA LEU A 97 -10.04 -7.09 2.00
C LEU A 97 -10.38 -8.57 2.20
N ALA A 98 -9.98 -9.44 1.27
CA ALA A 98 -10.21 -10.88 1.38
C ALA A 98 -9.55 -11.47 2.64
N LEU A 99 -8.30 -11.09 2.92
CA LEU A 99 -7.57 -11.55 4.11
C LEU A 99 -8.01 -10.85 5.41
N GLY A 100 -8.54 -9.64 5.30
CA GLY A 100 -9.12 -8.91 6.43
C GLY A 100 -10.51 -9.44 6.84
N LEU A 101 -11.31 -9.92 5.89
CA LEU A 101 -12.64 -10.48 6.14
C LEU A 101 -12.64 -11.96 6.54
N GLY A 102 -11.60 -12.72 6.17
CA GLY A 102 -11.38 -14.07 6.68
C GLY A 102 -11.03 -14.01 8.16
N VAL A 103 -12.05 -13.99 9.02
CA VAL A 103 -11.94 -14.03 10.50
C VAL A 103 -11.06 -15.19 10.94
#